data_AF-A0A1I3W2M5-F1
#
_entry.id   AF-A0A1I3W2M5-F1
#
_cell.length_a   1.000
_cell.length_b   1.000
_cell.length_c   1.000
_cell.angle_alpha   90.00
_cell.angle_beta   90.00
_cell.angle_gamma   90.00
#
_symmetry.space_group_name_H-M   'P 1'
#
loop_
_entity.id
_entity.type
_entity.pdbx_description
1 polymer ?
#
loop_
_entity_poly.entity_id
_entity_poly.type
_entity_poly.pdbx_seq_one_letter_code
_entity_poly.pdbx_strand_id
1 'polypeptide(L)'
;MFYTTRWKRLTIQTTLLALLLPTTSAFAQSISVSSGDTLGNLAYRYQVPVEQLKIANHLSSDMIMLGQKLYIPPLSEVYTVKSGDVMWKIAADHQTTIPVLMEINQRTSYDLLVGEKILVPKTSASPSTTYTVKKGDVLWKIASQNSVTIQSIVEANKLSSTELMIGQKLIIPQTNTTSDGQASDAVETPADDSTKPWVENKSYKVVKGDTPWTISIAHGIPMTELLQVNKLSENAELQIGQTLVVPVHHIPKTSVKSAKYGEYLDWFEASQYLFPINAVATVTDFETGKSFQVKRTIGASHSDTEPLTSADTAIIKEIWGGDFSWSVRPVIVEVDGRRIAASMTSMPHSIEYITDNNFTGHFDIHFLNSLRHKDNAIDPDHQEAIKIAAGVK
;
A
#
# COMPACT_ATOMS: atom_id res chain seq x y z
N MET A 1 81.69 -28.94 20.22
CA MET A 1 81.45 -29.39 18.83
C MET A 1 80.89 -30.80 18.92
N PHE A 2 79.63 -31.13 18.67
CA PHE A 2 78.63 -30.59 17.75
C PHE A 2 77.24 -30.76 18.37
N TYR A 3 76.38 -29.75 18.22
CA TYR A 3 74.95 -29.89 18.45
C TYR A 3 74.37 -30.82 17.38
N THR A 4 73.64 -31.86 17.78
CA THR A 4 72.79 -32.62 16.85
C THR A 4 71.34 -32.52 17.28
N THR A 5 70.58 -31.89 16.39
CA THR A 5 69.22 -31.42 16.54
C THR A 5 68.25 -32.60 16.51
N ARG A 6 67.42 -32.75 17.55
CA ARG A 6 66.26 -33.66 17.54
C ARG A 6 65.22 -33.12 16.55
N TRP A 7 64.98 -33.85 15.47
CA TRP A 7 63.86 -33.60 14.56
C TRP A 7 62.56 -33.99 15.25
N LYS A 8 61.83 -33.02 15.82
CA LYS A 8 60.42 -33.19 16.14
C LYS A 8 59.65 -33.17 14.82
N ARG A 9 58.90 -34.23 14.54
CA ARG A 9 57.93 -34.27 13.45
C ARG A 9 56.92 -33.13 13.69
N LEU A 10 56.98 -32.11 12.85
CA LEU A 10 55.99 -31.05 12.81
C LEU A 10 54.78 -31.61 12.04
N THR A 11 53.78 -32.12 12.75
CA THR A 11 52.44 -32.28 12.19
C THR A 11 51.92 -30.88 11.89
N ILE A 12 52.01 -30.46 10.63
CA ILE A 12 51.28 -29.30 10.12
C ILE A 12 49.82 -29.73 10.13
N GLN A 13 49.10 -29.42 11.21
CA GLN A 13 47.65 -29.32 11.12
C GLN A 13 47.39 -28.15 10.16
N THR A 14 47.09 -28.47 8.91
CA THR A 14 46.40 -27.55 8.02
C THR A 14 45.01 -27.34 8.62
N THR A 15 44.91 -26.43 9.59
CA THR A 15 43.64 -25.78 9.88
C THR A 15 43.27 -25.04 8.61
N LEU A 16 42.43 -25.67 7.80
CA LEU A 16 41.63 -24.97 6.82
C LEU A 16 40.74 -24.03 7.63
N LEU A 17 41.26 -22.84 7.94
CA LEU A 17 40.45 -21.74 8.40
C LEU A 17 39.57 -21.41 7.20
N ALA A 18 38.42 -22.07 7.12
CA ALA A 18 37.33 -21.62 6.30
C ALA A 18 37.04 -20.21 6.81
N LEU A 19 37.61 -19.23 6.12
CA LEU A 19 37.20 -17.85 6.25
C LEU A 19 35.74 -17.89 5.80
N LEU A 20 34.82 -18.06 6.76
CA LEU A 20 33.44 -17.69 6.56
C LEU A 20 33.51 -16.20 6.30
N LEU A 21 33.67 -15.85 5.01
CA LEU A 21 33.17 -14.58 4.53
C LEU A 21 31.72 -14.57 5.00
N PRO A 22 31.32 -13.62 5.86
CA PRO A 22 29.90 -13.44 6.10
C PRO A 22 29.30 -13.29 4.71
N THR A 23 28.40 -14.20 4.33
CA THR A 23 27.55 -13.99 3.17
C THR A 23 26.70 -12.80 3.57
N THR A 24 27.21 -11.59 3.29
CA THR A 24 26.49 -10.35 3.51
C THR A 24 25.25 -10.47 2.65
N SER A 25 24.13 -10.77 3.28
CA SER A 25 22.84 -10.51 2.67
C SER A 25 22.86 -9.05 2.22
N ALA A 26 22.56 -8.80 0.95
CA ALA A 26 22.58 -7.49 0.34
C ALA A 26 21.38 -6.65 0.83
N PHE A 27 21.30 -6.42 2.13
CA PHE A 27 20.35 -5.51 2.74
C PHE A 27 20.98 -4.12 2.87
N ALA A 28 20.16 -3.10 2.66
CA ALA A 28 20.52 -1.72 2.89
C ALA A 28 20.94 -1.51 4.36
N GLN A 29 22.10 -0.89 4.58
CA GLN A 29 22.66 -0.66 5.91
C GLN A 29 23.12 0.78 6.05
N SER A 30 22.77 1.45 7.16
CA SER A 30 23.33 2.76 7.51
C SER A 30 24.55 2.60 8.42
N ILE A 31 25.62 3.34 8.14
CA ILE A 31 26.88 3.33 8.90
C ILE A 31 27.22 4.74 9.38
N SER A 32 28.02 4.85 10.44
CA SER A 32 28.58 6.13 10.89
C SER A 32 30.07 6.21 10.53
N VAL A 33 30.47 7.31 9.89
CA VAL A 33 31.86 7.57 9.48
C VAL A 33 32.77 7.64 10.70
N SER A 34 33.81 6.81 10.72
CA SER A 34 34.79 6.70 11.79
C SER A 34 36.12 7.37 11.43
N SER A 35 37.00 7.52 12.42
CA SER A 35 38.35 8.07 12.18
C SER A 35 39.13 7.20 11.21
N GLY A 36 39.65 7.82 10.13
CA GLY A 36 40.38 7.14 9.06
C GLY A 36 39.51 6.59 7.93
N ASP A 37 38.18 6.74 7.99
CA ASP A 37 37.30 6.41 6.87
C ASP A 37 37.45 7.46 5.75
N THR A 38 37.44 6.97 4.51
CA THR A 38 37.33 7.77 3.30
C THR A 38 36.21 7.20 2.46
N LEU A 39 35.61 8.00 1.58
CA LEU A 39 34.52 7.49 0.76
C LEU A 39 34.97 6.30 -0.11
N GLY A 40 36.23 6.34 -0.58
CA GLY A 40 36.84 5.25 -1.35
C GLY A 40 37.05 3.96 -0.55
N ASN A 41 37.54 4.03 0.70
CA ASN A 41 37.76 2.82 1.49
C ASN A 41 36.45 2.20 2.00
N LEU A 42 35.43 3.03 2.26
CA LEU A 42 34.08 2.58 2.58
C LEU A 42 33.43 1.90 1.37
N ALA A 43 33.47 2.54 0.20
CA ALA A 43 33.01 1.97 -1.06
C ALA A 43 33.66 0.59 -1.33
N TYR A 44 34.97 0.48 -1.16
CA TYR A 44 35.69 -0.80 -1.28
C TYR A 44 35.23 -1.85 -0.25
N ARG A 45 35.13 -1.46 1.03
CA ARG A 45 34.72 -2.35 2.14
C ARG A 45 33.33 -2.95 1.91
N TYR A 46 32.40 -2.15 1.43
CA TYR A 46 31.01 -2.55 1.17
C TYR A 46 30.76 -3.01 -0.27
N GLN A 47 31.81 -3.10 -1.09
CA GLN A 47 31.73 -3.57 -2.48
C GLN A 47 30.74 -2.77 -3.34
N VAL A 48 30.62 -1.47 -3.08
CA VAL A 48 29.81 -0.53 -3.88
C VAL A 48 30.71 0.48 -4.58
N PRO A 49 30.45 0.86 -5.84
CA PRO A 49 31.17 1.97 -6.47
C PRO A 49 30.99 3.28 -5.71
N VAL A 50 32.05 4.09 -5.61
CA VAL A 50 32.03 5.40 -4.94
C VAL A 50 30.89 6.28 -5.47
N GLU A 51 30.68 6.28 -6.79
CA GLU A 51 29.61 7.08 -7.42
C GLU A 51 28.21 6.67 -6.91
N GLN A 52 27.95 5.38 -6.69
CA GLN A 52 26.65 4.93 -6.17
C GLN A 52 26.46 5.36 -4.71
N LEU A 53 27.52 5.25 -3.91
CA LEU A 53 27.50 5.72 -2.54
C LEU A 53 27.24 7.23 -2.45
N LYS A 54 27.75 8.02 -3.41
CA LYS A 54 27.47 9.46 -3.50
C LYS A 54 26.02 9.75 -3.86
N ILE A 55 25.51 9.11 -4.91
CA ILE A 55 24.12 9.30 -5.37
C ILE A 55 23.15 8.95 -4.25
N ALA A 56 23.31 7.79 -3.61
CA ALA A 56 22.41 7.35 -2.55
C ALA A 56 22.38 8.30 -1.34
N ASN A 57 23.48 9.01 -1.08
CA ASN A 57 23.63 9.91 0.07
C ASN A 57 23.61 11.40 -0.29
N HIS A 58 23.24 11.74 -1.52
CA HIS A 58 23.19 13.13 -2.01
C HIS A 58 24.51 13.90 -1.83
N LEU A 59 25.66 13.22 -1.98
CA LEU A 59 26.98 13.81 -1.79
C LEU A 59 27.49 14.48 -3.07
N SER A 60 27.87 15.75 -2.99
CA SER A 60 28.46 16.50 -4.12
C SER A 60 29.98 16.30 -4.29
N SER A 61 30.66 15.73 -3.28
CA SER A 61 32.11 15.48 -3.29
C SER A 61 32.45 14.22 -2.52
N ASP A 62 33.73 13.85 -2.49
CA ASP A 62 34.21 12.67 -1.74
C ASP A 62 34.49 12.99 -0.26
N MET A 63 34.22 14.24 0.16
CA MET A 63 34.39 14.68 1.54
C MET A 63 33.28 14.12 2.44
N ILE A 64 33.68 13.44 3.51
CA ILE A 64 32.80 12.90 4.55
C ILE A 64 33.31 13.34 5.93
N MET A 65 32.39 13.55 6.87
CA MET A 65 32.72 14.04 8.22
C MET A 65 32.63 12.94 9.27
N LEU A 66 33.48 13.02 10.30
CA LEU A 66 33.40 12.15 11.47
C LEU A 66 31.99 12.14 12.06
N GLY A 67 31.43 10.94 12.26
CA GLY A 67 30.08 10.74 12.78
C GLY A 67 28.96 10.94 11.75
N GLN A 68 29.26 11.33 10.51
CA GLN A 68 28.25 11.41 9.44
C GLN A 68 27.63 10.04 9.20
N LYS A 69 26.30 9.98 9.14
CA LYS A 69 25.59 8.76 8.75
C LYS A 69 25.57 8.64 7.23
N LEU A 70 26.01 7.50 6.73
CA LEU A 70 25.96 7.14 5.31
C LEU A 70 25.11 5.88 5.14
N TYR A 71 24.14 5.94 4.24
CA TYR A 71 23.39 4.81 3.74
C TYR A 71 24.22 4.06 2.71
N ILE A 72 24.36 2.75 2.87
CA ILE A 72 25.00 1.88 1.90
C ILE A 72 23.90 1.30 1.02
N PRO A 73 23.79 1.72 -0.26
CA PRO A 73 22.77 1.19 -1.15
C PRO A 73 23.04 -0.30 -1.47
N PRO A 74 21.98 -1.12 -1.63
CA PRO A 74 22.14 -2.47 -2.18
C PRO A 74 22.68 -2.44 -3.61
N LEU A 75 23.01 -3.62 -4.15
CA LEU A 75 23.57 -3.76 -5.51
C LEU A 75 22.69 -3.05 -6.54
N SER A 76 23.27 -2.04 -7.20
CA SER A 76 22.55 -1.15 -8.10
C SER A 76 23.39 -0.77 -9.32
N GLU A 77 22.75 -0.10 -10.27
CA GLU A 77 23.37 0.59 -11.37
C GLU A 77 22.89 2.05 -11.42
N VAL A 78 23.67 2.90 -12.08
CA VAL A 78 23.34 4.32 -12.23
C VAL A 78 22.51 4.50 -13.49
N TYR A 79 21.30 5.05 -13.33
CA TYR A 79 20.42 5.45 -14.41
C TYR A 79 20.42 6.98 -14.56
N THR A 80 20.50 7.47 -15.80
CA THR A 80 20.35 8.89 -16.11
C THR A 80 18.93 9.14 -16.62
N VAL A 81 18.17 9.96 -15.90
CA VAL A 81 16.79 10.34 -16.21
C VAL A 81 16.72 11.00 -17.60
N LYS A 82 15.82 10.52 -18.45
CA LYS A 82 15.60 11.03 -19.81
C LYS A 82 14.33 11.86 -19.89
N SER A 83 14.19 12.62 -20.99
CA SER A 83 12.94 13.34 -21.27
C SER A 83 11.77 12.36 -21.40
N GLY A 84 10.68 12.63 -20.68
CA GLY A 84 9.50 11.76 -20.63
C GLY A 84 9.62 10.57 -19.68
N ASP A 85 10.67 10.52 -18.84
CA ASP A 85 10.72 9.57 -17.74
C ASP A 85 9.89 10.04 -16.55
N VAL A 86 9.25 9.07 -15.92
CA VAL A 86 8.44 9.21 -14.71
C VAL A 86 8.78 8.04 -13.80
N MET A 87 8.70 8.23 -12.48
CA MET A 87 9.26 7.28 -11.50
C MET A 87 8.76 5.85 -11.69
N TRP A 88 7.47 5.68 -12.00
CA TRP A 88 6.86 4.38 -12.25
C TRP A 88 7.39 3.71 -13.53
N LYS A 89 7.69 4.47 -14.57
CA LYS A 89 8.22 3.96 -15.85
C LYS A 89 9.65 3.47 -15.67
N ILE A 90 10.49 4.24 -14.97
CA ILE A 90 11.85 3.80 -14.64
C ILE A 90 11.80 2.55 -13.76
N ALA A 91 10.92 2.53 -12.75
CA ALA A 91 10.76 1.36 -11.89
C ALA A 91 10.37 0.11 -12.72
N ALA A 92 9.40 0.24 -13.63
CA ALA A 92 8.96 -0.82 -14.51
C ALA A 92 10.08 -1.31 -15.47
N ASP A 93 10.78 -0.39 -16.12
CA ASP A 93 11.87 -0.70 -17.06
C ASP A 93 13.02 -1.45 -16.39
N HIS A 94 13.26 -1.16 -15.10
CA HIS A 94 14.29 -1.79 -14.28
C HIS A 94 13.77 -2.90 -13.36
N GLN A 95 12.56 -3.41 -13.61
CA GLN A 95 11.98 -4.54 -12.88
C GLN A 95 12.00 -4.36 -11.36
N THR A 96 11.69 -3.15 -10.90
CA THR A 96 11.62 -2.75 -9.50
C THR A 96 10.31 -2.02 -9.21
N THR A 97 10.13 -1.55 -7.97
CA THR A 97 8.95 -0.78 -7.54
C THR A 97 9.34 0.66 -7.20
N ILE A 98 8.36 1.56 -7.21
CA ILE A 98 8.57 2.96 -6.80
C ILE A 98 9.11 3.04 -5.36
N PRO A 99 8.56 2.32 -4.35
CA PRO A 99 9.12 2.36 -3.00
C PRO A 99 10.59 1.96 -2.94
N VAL A 100 10.98 0.88 -3.65
CA VAL A 100 12.39 0.44 -3.70
C VAL A 100 13.26 1.48 -4.40
N LEU A 101 12.77 2.09 -5.48
CA LEU A 101 13.48 3.13 -6.22
C LEU A 101 13.63 4.42 -5.38
N MET A 102 12.65 4.75 -4.55
CA MET A 102 12.75 5.87 -3.59
C MET A 102 13.70 5.57 -2.45
N GLU A 103 13.62 4.36 -1.89
CA GLU A 103 14.45 3.91 -0.77
C GLU A 103 15.94 3.92 -1.13
N ILE A 104 16.32 3.30 -2.25
CA ILE A 104 17.72 3.19 -2.67
C ILE A 104 18.36 4.55 -2.99
N ASN A 105 17.53 5.53 -3.36
CA ASN A 105 17.95 6.90 -3.64
C ASN A 105 17.76 7.84 -2.44
N GLN A 106 17.30 7.35 -1.29
CA GLN A 106 16.91 8.15 -0.13
C GLN A 106 16.08 9.39 -0.52
N ARG A 107 15.08 9.20 -1.39
CA ARG A 107 14.22 10.29 -1.88
C ARG A 107 12.88 10.30 -1.14
N THR A 108 12.36 11.50 -0.94
CA THR A 108 11.01 11.73 -0.37
C THR A 108 10.03 12.30 -1.39
N SER A 109 10.48 12.65 -2.60
CA SER A 109 9.67 13.13 -3.72
C SER A 109 9.77 12.20 -4.93
N TYR A 110 8.71 12.18 -5.74
CA TYR A 110 8.64 11.50 -7.04
C TYR A 110 9.17 12.35 -8.20
N ASP A 111 9.44 13.64 -7.98
CA ASP A 111 9.88 14.56 -9.03
C ASP A 111 11.20 14.08 -9.63
N LEU A 112 11.35 14.10 -10.95
CA LEU A 112 12.57 13.70 -11.65
C LEU A 112 13.03 14.83 -12.56
N LEU A 113 14.32 15.17 -12.51
CA LEU A 113 14.90 16.15 -13.42
C LEU A 113 15.60 15.46 -14.59
N VAL A 114 15.36 15.91 -15.82
CA VAL A 114 16.06 15.37 -16.99
C VAL A 114 17.57 15.57 -16.83
N GLY A 115 18.33 14.49 -16.96
CA GLY A 115 19.77 14.46 -16.73
C GLY A 115 20.19 14.13 -15.29
N GLU A 116 19.24 14.05 -14.35
CA GLU A 116 19.50 13.57 -13.00
C GLU A 116 20.00 12.12 -13.03
N LYS A 117 20.99 11.81 -12.18
CA LYS A 117 21.46 10.44 -11.97
C LYS A 117 20.78 9.87 -10.73
N ILE A 118 20.13 8.73 -10.88
CA ILE A 118 19.54 7.95 -9.80
C ILE A 118 20.08 6.52 -9.83
N LEU A 119 19.97 5.82 -8.71
CA LEU A 119 20.23 4.40 -8.61
C LEU A 119 18.97 3.61 -8.97
N VAL A 120 19.16 2.59 -9.80
CA VAL A 120 18.16 1.55 -10.03
C VAL A 120 18.75 0.22 -9.54
N PRO A 121 17.99 -0.63 -8.84
CA PRO A 121 18.52 -1.87 -8.29
C PRO A 121 18.93 -2.80 -9.43
N LYS A 122 20.10 -3.42 -9.27
CA LYS A 122 20.64 -4.40 -10.20
C LYS A 122 20.28 -5.77 -9.66
N THR A 123 19.20 -6.34 -10.16
CA THR A 123 18.71 -7.64 -9.69
C THR A 123 19.62 -8.75 -10.22
N SER A 124 20.21 -9.53 -9.30
CA SER A 124 20.20 -10.98 -9.52
C SER A 124 18.74 -11.38 -9.36
N ALA A 125 18.15 -12.00 -10.38
CA ALA A 125 16.72 -12.27 -10.51
C ALA A 125 16.03 -12.39 -9.15
N SER A 126 15.19 -11.39 -8.81
CA SER A 126 14.39 -11.46 -7.60
C SER A 126 13.57 -12.75 -7.67
N PRO A 127 13.49 -13.54 -6.59
CA PRO A 127 12.66 -14.73 -6.60
C PRO A 127 11.25 -14.30 -6.97
N SER A 128 10.73 -14.87 -8.04
CA SER A 128 9.34 -14.72 -8.44
C SER A 128 8.80 -16.11 -8.63
N THR A 129 7.59 -16.32 -8.13
CA THR A 129 6.91 -17.60 -8.25
C THR A 129 5.86 -17.46 -9.34
N THR A 130 5.80 -18.44 -10.25
CA THR A 130 4.71 -18.50 -11.22
C THR A 130 3.48 -19.12 -10.55
N TYR A 131 2.44 -18.33 -10.33
CA TYR A 131 1.15 -18.76 -9.82
C TYR A 131 0.20 -19.05 -10.98
N THR A 132 -0.44 -20.22 -11.00
CA THR A 132 -1.47 -20.54 -11.99
C THR A 132 -2.83 -20.23 -11.38
N VAL A 133 -3.55 -19.28 -11.97
CA VAL A 133 -4.89 -18.83 -11.58
C VAL A 133 -5.84 -20.02 -11.54
N LYS A 134 -6.51 -20.20 -10.40
CA LYS A 134 -7.51 -21.24 -10.15
C LYS A 134 -8.91 -20.64 -10.22
N LYS A 135 -9.92 -21.50 -10.26
CA LYS A 135 -11.33 -21.09 -10.19
C LYS A 135 -11.58 -20.28 -8.91
N GLY A 136 -12.10 -19.06 -9.06
CA GLY A 136 -12.38 -18.14 -7.94
C GLY A 136 -11.15 -17.35 -7.45
N ASP A 137 -10.12 -17.19 -8.28
CA ASP A 137 -9.01 -16.30 -7.98
C ASP A 137 -9.23 -14.90 -8.55
N VAL A 138 -8.82 -13.89 -7.77
CA VAL A 138 -8.80 -12.47 -8.10
C VAL A 138 -7.47 -11.89 -7.63
N LEU A 139 -6.99 -10.81 -8.25
CA LEU A 139 -5.62 -10.34 -8.02
C LEU A 139 -5.29 -10.00 -6.57
N TRP A 140 -6.23 -9.45 -5.81
CA TRP A 140 -6.00 -9.12 -4.41
C TRP A 140 -5.77 -10.36 -3.53
N LYS A 141 -6.49 -11.46 -3.81
CA LYS A 141 -6.32 -12.75 -3.12
C LYS A 141 -4.94 -13.34 -3.40
N ILE A 142 -4.50 -13.26 -4.64
CA ILE A 142 -3.16 -13.74 -5.04
C ILE A 142 -2.07 -12.85 -4.44
N ALA A 143 -2.27 -11.52 -4.46
CA ALA A 143 -1.37 -10.55 -3.85
C ALA A 143 -1.16 -10.82 -2.37
N SER A 144 -2.27 -10.91 -1.64
CA SER A 144 -2.32 -11.22 -0.22
C SER A 144 -1.63 -12.53 0.14
N GLN A 145 -1.95 -13.63 -0.56
CA GLN A 145 -1.37 -14.97 -0.29
C GLN A 145 0.14 -15.03 -0.47
N ASN A 146 0.69 -14.14 -1.29
CA ASN A 146 2.10 -14.10 -1.60
C ASN A 146 2.79 -12.88 -0.97
N SER A 147 2.12 -12.21 -0.02
CA SER A 147 2.63 -11.05 0.72
C SER A 147 3.13 -9.91 -0.18
N VAL A 148 2.41 -9.66 -1.28
CA VAL A 148 2.70 -8.56 -2.22
C VAL A 148 1.47 -7.71 -2.47
N THR A 149 1.63 -6.58 -3.16
CA THR A 149 0.52 -5.69 -3.49
C THR A 149 -0.15 -6.11 -4.81
N ILE A 150 -1.44 -5.81 -4.98
CA ILE A 150 -2.16 -5.99 -6.25
C ILE A 150 -1.38 -5.33 -7.38
N GLN A 151 -0.97 -4.08 -7.13
CA GLN A 151 -0.22 -3.28 -8.07
C GLN A 151 1.07 -3.98 -8.53
N SER A 152 1.82 -4.60 -7.61
CA SER A 152 3.04 -5.32 -7.98
C SER A 152 2.79 -6.55 -8.87
N ILE A 153 1.64 -7.24 -8.74
CA ILE A 153 1.28 -8.36 -9.63
C ILE A 153 0.81 -7.83 -10.99
N VAL A 154 -0.01 -6.78 -11.01
CA VAL A 154 -0.47 -6.12 -12.24
C VAL A 154 0.73 -5.69 -13.08
N GLU A 155 1.70 -5.03 -12.45
CA GLU A 155 2.91 -4.52 -13.10
C GLU A 155 3.82 -5.66 -13.57
N ALA A 156 4.10 -6.66 -12.72
CA ALA A 156 4.97 -7.79 -13.06
C ALA A 156 4.43 -8.63 -14.22
N ASN A 157 3.12 -8.64 -14.43
CA ASN A 157 2.45 -9.41 -15.48
C ASN A 157 1.98 -8.56 -16.65
N LYS A 158 2.22 -7.24 -16.63
CA LYS A 158 1.73 -6.29 -17.62
C LYS A 158 0.22 -6.44 -17.87
N LEU A 159 -0.53 -6.68 -16.80
CA LEU A 159 -1.97 -6.89 -16.92
C LEU A 159 -2.64 -5.56 -17.27
N SER A 160 -3.38 -5.55 -18.37
CA SER A 160 -4.25 -4.43 -18.75
C SER A 160 -5.65 -4.52 -18.10
N SER A 161 -5.92 -5.61 -17.38
CA SER A 161 -7.15 -5.88 -16.63
C SER A 161 -6.85 -6.74 -15.40
N THR A 162 -7.62 -6.58 -14.34
CA THR A 162 -7.53 -7.41 -13.13
C THR A 162 -8.39 -8.68 -13.19
N GLU A 163 -9.12 -8.88 -14.29
CA GLU A 163 -9.83 -10.13 -14.58
C GLU A 163 -8.83 -11.26 -14.86
N LEU A 164 -8.99 -12.36 -14.13
CA LEU A 164 -8.10 -13.49 -14.21
C LEU A 164 -8.80 -14.68 -14.88
N MET A 165 -8.17 -15.23 -15.92
CA MET A 165 -8.65 -16.45 -16.56
C MET A 165 -8.14 -17.67 -15.81
N ILE A 166 -9.01 -18.65 -15.55
CA ILE A 166 -8.59 -19.93 -14.97
C ILE A 166 -7.51 -20.56 -15.86
N GLY A 167 -6.37 -20.92 -15.27
CA GLY A 167 -5.20 -21.42 -15.98
C GLY A 167 -4.20 -20.34 -16.42
N GLN A 168 -4.52 -19.05 -16.28
CA GLN A 168 -3.59 -17.95 -16.52
C GLN A 168 -2.40 -18.05 -15.57
N LYS A 169 -1.20 -17.86 -16.09
CA LYS A 169 0.03 -17.86 -15.28
C LYS A 169 0.39 -16.42 -14.93
N LEU A 170 0.54 -16.15 -13.64
CA LEU A 170 0.97 -14.88 -13.11
C LEU A 170 2.35 -15.02 -12.47
N ILE A 171 3.25 -14.11 -12.81
CA ILE A 171 4.50 -13.83 -12.12
C ILE A 171 4.14 -13.11 -10.82
N ILE A 172 4.40 -13.76 -9.69
CA ILE A 172 4.23 -13.13 -8.40
C ILE A 172 5.61 -12.68 -7.91
N PRO A 173 5.87 -11.37 -7.84
CA PRO A 173 7.10 -10.87 -7.22
C PRO A 173 7.19 -11.42 -5.80
N GLN A 174 8.35 -11.80 -5.30
CA GLN A 174 8.54 -11.99 -3.88
C GLN A 174 9.33 -10.82 -3.34
N THR A 175 8.74 -10.10 -2.40
CA THR A 175 9.50 -9.22 -1.51
C THR A 175 9.96 -10.08 -0.35
N ASN A 176 11.26 -10.09 -0.06
CA ASN A 176 11.80 -10.81 1.09
C ASN A 176 11.40 -10.08 2.38
N THR A 177 10.12 -10.19 2.77
CA THR A 177 9.70 -9.93 4.15
C THR A 177 9.85 -11.25 4.89
N THR A 178 10.93 -11.36 5.66
CA THR A 178 11.19 -12.49 6.56
C THR A 178 10.02 -12.63 7.54
N SER A 179 9.11 -13.54 7.23
CA SER A 179 8.08 -14.04 8.12
C SER A 179 8.70 -15.15 8.96
N ASP A 180 9.28 -14.81 10.10
CA ASP A 180 9.49 -15.80 11.16
C ASP A 180 8.30 -15.72 12.12
N GLY A 181 7.48 -16.76 12.06
CA GLY A 181 6.35 -16.94 12.95
C GLY A 181 6.81 -17.40 14.33
N GLN A 182 6.36 -16.68 15.36
CA GLN A 182 6.14 -17.28 16.67
C GLN A 182 4.95 -16.60 17.34
N ALA A 183 3.91 -17.40 17.60
CA ALA A 183 2.77 -17.03 18.41
C ALA A 183 3.13 -17.18 19.90
N SER A 184 3.02 -16.11 20.68
CA SER A 184 2.29 -16.05 21.96
C SER A 184 2.67 -14.81 22.76
N ASP A 185 1.64 -14.26 23.38
CA ASP A 185 1.60 -13.42 24.59
C ASP A 185 1.99 -11.94 24.52
N ALA A 186 0.95 -11.15 24.82
CA ALA A 186 0.93 -9.83 25.45
C ALA A 186 2.16 -8.96 25.21
N VAL A 187 2.08 -8.12 24.18
CA VAL A 187 3.02 -7.01 24.01
C VAL A 187 2.25 -5.70 24.11
N GLU A 188 2.75 -4.92 25.06
CA GLU A 188 2.36 -3.56 25.42
C GLU A 188 2.17 -2.66 24.19
N THR A 189 1.14 -1.82 24.29
CA THR A 189 0.90 -0.67 23.41
C THR A 189 2.18 0.11 23.16
N PRO A 190 2.66 0.24 21.91
CA PRO A 190 3.63 1.25 21.57
C PRO A 190 3.00 2.63 21.81
N ALA A 191 3.65 3.44 22.65
CA ALA A 191 3.27 4.83 22.81
C ALA A 191 3.55 5.60 21.51
N ASP A 192 2.45 6.02 20.88
CA ASP A 192 2.20 7.36 20.31
C ASP A 192 3.18 7.90 19.25
N ASP A 193 3.03 7.43 18.00
CA ASP A 193 2.98 8.33 16.85
C ASP A 193 1.51 8.43 16.40
N SER A 194 0.68 9.14 17.16
CA SER A 194 -0.77 9.33 16.94
C SER A 194 -1.14 10.01 15.62
N THR A 195 -0.19 10.24 14.71
CA THR A 195 -0.42 10.97 13.46
C THR A 195 -0.75 10.10 12.26
N LYS A 196 -0.56 8.78 12.34
CA LYS A 196 -0.81 7.83 11.22
C LYS A 196 -1.87 6.78 11.55
N PRO A 197 -2.61 6.27 10.54
CA PRO A 197 -3.47 5.10 10.70
C PRO A 197 -2.72 3.91 11.30
N TRP A 198 -3.35 3.20 12.23
CA TRP A 198 -2.81 1.98 12.81
C TRP A 198 -3.90 0.96 13.10
N VAL A 199 -3.51 -0.31 13.27
CA VAL A 199 -4.43 -1.43 13.43
C VAL A 199 -4.26 -2.09 14.79
N GLU A 200 -5.36 -2.23 15.51
CA GLU A 200 -5.45 -3.02 16.74
C GLU A 200 -6.09 -4.37 16.44
N ASN A 201 -5.41 -5.46 16.77
CA ASN A 201 -5.97 -6.80 16.61
C ASN A 201 -6.75 -7.20 17.86
N LYS A 202 -8.09 -7.27 17.75
CA LYS A 202 -8.97 -7.69 18.85
C LYS A 202 -9.38 -9.15 18.71
N SER A 203 -9.50 -9.83 19.84
CA SER A 203 -10.06 -11.17 19.87
C SER A 203 -11.59 -11.11 19.88
N TYR A 204 -12.22 -11.89 19.00
CA TYR A 204 -13.67 -12.05 18.91
C TYR A 204 -14.05 -13.52 19.02
N LYS A 205 -15.09 -13.85 19.78
CA LYS A 205 -15.60 -15.22 19.88
C LYS A 205 -16.88 -15.35 19.06
N VAL A 206 -16.84 -16.23 18.06
CA VAL A 206 -17.96 -16.53 17.19
C VAL A 206 -19.16 -17.01 18.01
N VAL A 207 -20.32 -16.41 17.77
CA VAL A 207 -21.60 -16.77 18.38
C VAL A 207 -22.56 -17.38 17.37
N LYS A 208 -23.70 -17.87 17.83
CA LYS A 208 -24.72 -18.48 16.97
C LYS A 208 -25.26 -17.46 15.97
N GLY A 209 -25.19 -17.81 14.68
CA GLY A 209 -25.69 -16.97 13.57
C GLY A 209 -24.62 -16.12 12.91
N ASP A 210 -23.40 -16.12 13.45
CA ASP A 210 -22.29 -15.43 12.83
C ASP A 210 -21.87 -16.08 11.51
N THR A 211 -21.55 -15.21 10.56
CA THR A 211 -20.84 -15.51 9.33
C THR A 211 -19.68 -14.52 9.21
N PRO A 212 -18.66 -14.80 8.39
CA PRO A 212 -17.61 -13.82 8.12
C PRO A 212 -18.18 -12.47 7.68
N TRP A 213 -19.25 -12.48 6.87
CA TRP A 213 -19.95 -11.28 6.40
C TRP A 213 -20.59 -10.50 7.56
N THR A 214 -21.39 -11.15 8.41
CA THR A 214 -22.09 -10.45 9.49
C THR A 214 -21.12 -9.88 10.52
N ILE A 215 -20.03 -10.60 10.81
CA ILE A 215 -18.97 -10.11 11.70
C ILE A 215 -18.26 -8.91 11.06
N SER A 216 -17.85 -9.00 9.79
CA SER A 216 -17.11 -7.91 9.15
C SER A 216 -17.92 -6.61 9.08
N ILE A 217 -19.22 -6.72 8.75
CA ILE A 217 -20.15 -5.59 8.77
C ILE A 217 -20.30 -5.02 10.18
N ALA A 218 -20.48 -5.87 11.20
CA ALA A 218 -20.62 -5.42 12.59
C ALA A 218 -19.36 -4.70 13.12
N HIS A 219 -18.19 -5.03 12.56
CA HIS A 219 -16.91 -4.44 12.93
C HIS A 219 -16.41 -3.37 11.95
N GLY A 220 -17.18 -3.02 10.93
CA GLY A 220 -16.84 -1.96 9.99
C GLY A 220 -15.60 -2.24 9.13
N ILE A 221 -15.31 -3.50 8.85
CA ILE A 221 -14.16 -3.91 8.03
C ILE A 221 -14.61 -4.71 6.80
N PRO A 222 -13.81 -4.74 5.72
CA PRO A 222 -14.02 -5.66 4.62
C PRO A 222 -14.05 -7.11 5.09
N MET A 223 -15.03 -7.91 4.62
CA MET A 223 -15.07 -9.35 4.91
C MET A 223 -13.78 -10.05 4.50
N THR A 224 -13.21 -9.62 3.39
CA THR A 224 -11.95 -10.11 2.84
C THR A 224 -10.80 -9.94 3.82
N GLU A 225 -10.73 -8.81 4.52
CA GLU A 225 -9.72 -8.54 5.54
C GLU A 225 -9.90 -9.46 6.76
N LEU A 226 -11.13 -9.61 7.26
CA LEU A 226 -11.44 -10.52 8.35
C LEU A 226 -11.00 -11.96 8.04
N LEU A 227 -11.32 -12.43 6.83
CA LEU A 227 -10.94 -13.77 6.39
C LEU A 227 -9.41 -13.92 6.31
N GLN A 228 -8.71 -12.93 5.76
CA GLN A 228 -7.26 -12.96 5.58
C GLN A 228 -6.51 -13.07 6.90
N VAL A 229 -6.83 -12.21 7.87
CA VAL A 229 -6.14 -12.19 9.18
C VAL A 229 -6.33 -13.50 9.94
N ASN A 230 -7.45 -14.19 9.68
CA ASN A 230 -7.76 -15.50 10.26
C ASN A 230 -7.37 -16.69 9.38
N LYS A 231 -6.72 -16.46 8.23
CA LYS A 231 -6.34 -17.49 7.25
C LYS A 231 -7.53 -18.36 6.80
N LEU A 232 -8.70 -17.76 6.71
CA LEU A 232 -9.94 -18.40 6.30
C LEU A 232 -10.19 -18.20 4.80
N SER A 233 -10.88 -19.16 4.20
CA SER A 233 -11.40 -19.07 2.83
C SER A 233 -12.76 -18.36 2.81
N GLU A 234 -13.20 -17.89 1.64
CA GLU A 234 -14.51 -17.24 1.47
C GLU A 234 -15.69 -18.15 1.80
N ASN A 235 -15.51 -19.47 1.70
CA ASN A 235 -16.48 -20.49 2.08
C ASN A 235 -16.22 -21.10 3.47
N ALA A 236 -15.39 -20.46 4.31
CA ALA A 236 -15.12 -20.96 5.64
C ALA A 236 -16.39 -20.92 6.51
N GLU A 237 -16.74 -22.09 7.05
CA GLU A 237 -17.78 -22.19 8.07
C GLU A 237 -17.18 -21.90 9.44
N LEU A 238 -17.72 -20.88 10.12
CA LEU A 238 -17.30 -20.51 11.46
C LEU A 238 -17.93 -21.45 12.48
N GLN A 239 -17.13 -21.90 13.45
CA GLN A 239 -17.62 -22.73 14.55
C GLN A 239 -17.99 -21.85 15.75
N ILE A 240 -19.13 -22.11 16.38
CA ILE A 240 -19.51 -21.39 17.61
C ILE A 240 -18.40 -21.57 18.66
N GLY A 241 -17.94 -20.46 19.24
CA GLY A 241 -16.84 -20.42 20.20
C GLY A 241 -15.45 -20.33 19.57
N GLN A 242 -15.32 -20.44 18.24
CA GLN A 242 -14.08 -20.15 17.52
C GLN A 242 -13.63 -18.73 17.83
N THR A 243 -12.36 -18.58 18.17
CA THR A 243 -11.76 -17.26 18.36
C THR A 243 -11.23 -16.77 17.02
N LEU A 244 -11.69 -15.60 16.60
CA LEU A 244 -11.16 -14.84 15.47
C LEU A 244 -10.35 -13.64 15.96
N VAL A 245 -9.43 -13.19 15.13
CA VAL A 245 -8.77 -11.89 15.22
C VAL A 245 -9.50 -10.91 14.31
N VAL A 246 -9.98 -9.81 14.87
CA VAL A 246 -10.68 -8.74 14.16
C VAL A 246 -9.77 -7.51 14.15
N PRO A 247 -9.28 -7.08 12.98
CA PRO A 247 -8.58 -5.81 12.83
C PRO A 247 -9.50 -4.64 13.15
N VAL A 248 -9.04 -3.71 13.97
CA VAL A 248 -9.71 -2.43 14.24
C VAL A 248 -8.79 -1.32 13.78
N HIS A 249 -9.21 -0.62 12.73
CA HIS A 249 -8.48 0.50 12.16
C HIS A 249 -8.75 1.78 12.94
N HIS A 250 -7.69 2.36 13.48
CA HIS A 250 -7.71 3.63 14.16
C HIS A 250 -7.17 4.69 13.22
N ILE A 251 -8.05 5.56 12.72
CA ILE A 251 -7.70 6.60 11.76
C ILE A 251 -7.65 7.95 12.47
N PRO A 252 -6.46 8.51 12.75
CA PRO A 252 -6.35 9.82 13.36
C PRO A 252 -7.07 10.90 12.55
N LYS A 253 -7.54 11.93 13.25
CA LYS A 253 -8.11 13.11 12.60
C LYS A 253 -6.98 13.96 12.02
N THR A 254 -7.07 14.25 10.73
CA THR A 254 -6.11 15.07 10.01
C THR A 254 -6.55 16.53 9.99
N SER A 255 -5.59 17.45 9.83
CA SER A 255 -5.90 18.86 9.71
C SER A 255 -6.53 19.16 8.34
N VAL A 256 -7.58 20.00 8.35
CA VAL A 256 -8.22 20.50 7.13
C VAL A 256 -7.90 21.98 6.96
N LYS A 257 -7.83 22.44 5.71
CA LYS A 257 -7.49 23.82 5.36
C LYS A 257 -8.45 24.85 5.94
N SER A 258 -9.75 24.53 6.00
CA SER A 258 -10.79 25.33 6.66
C SER A 258 -12.08 24.50 6.80
N ALA A 259 -13.09 25.07 7.46
CA ALA A 259 -14.43 24.48 7.54
C ALA A 259 -15.14 24.32 6.19
N LYS A 260 -14.56 24.77 5.07
CA LYS A 260 -15.08 24.46 3.73
C LYS A 260 -14.64 23.07 3.24
N TYR A 261 -13.45 22.63 3.62
CA TYR A 261 -12.77 21.47 3.03
C TYR A 261 -12.90 20.21 3.90
N GLY A 262 -12.75 19.06 3.26
CA GLY A 262 -12.69 17.75 3.91
C GLY A 262 -11.26 17.23 4.08
N GLU A 263 -11.13 16.17 4.86
CA GLU A 263 -9.90 15.42 5.06
C GLU A 263 -9.51 14.67 3.78
N TYR A 264 -8.24 14.73 3.39
CA TYR A 264 -7.72 14.09 2.18
C TYR A 264 -7.22 12.68 2.51
N LEU A 265 -8.14 11.72 2.53
CA LEU A 265 -7.91 10.38 3.05
C LEU A 265 -7.95 9.32 1.95
N ASP A 266 -6.94 8.45 1.96
CA ASP A 266 -6.86 7.28 1.08
C ASP A 266 -8.01 6.30 1.34
N TRP A 267 -8.55 5.73 0.26
CA TRP A 267 -9.64 4.75 0.34
C TRP A 267 -9.25 3.50 1.12
N PHE A 268 -8.11 2.90 0.78
CA PHE A 268 -7.67 1.61 1.28
C PHE A 268 -7.09 1.69 2.69
N GLU A 269 -6.48 2.82 3.05
CA GLU A 269 -5.86 3.02 4.36
C GLU A 269 -6.76 3.69 5.40
N ALA A 270 -7.82 4.40 4.97
CA ALA A 270 -8.59 5.25 5.89
C ALA A 270 -10.09 5.32 5.58
N SER A 271 -10.49 5.84 4.43
CA SER A 271 -11.88 6.25 4.19
C SER A 271 -12.86 5.09 4.27
N GLN A 272 -12.48 3.89 3.82
CA GLN A 272 -13.36 2.72 3.89
C GLN A 272 -13.72 2.28 5.33
N TYR A 273 -12.86 2.59 6.31
CA TYR A 273 -13.06 2.26 7.72
C TYR A 273 -13.81 3.35 8.47
N LEU A 274 -13.77 4.60 7.97
CA LEU A 274 -14.57 5.71 8.48
C LEU A 274 -15.99 5.75 7.91
N PHE A 275 -16.17 5.23 6.71
CA PHE A 275 -17.46 5.08 6.06
C PHE A 275 -17.70 3.61 5.68
N PRO A 276 -17.85 2.70 6.65
CA PRO A 276 -18.01 1.28 6.40
C PRO A 276 -19.38 0.94 5.76
N ILE A 277 -19.53 -0.28 5.26
CA ILE A 277 -20.82 -0.75 4.72
C ILE A 277 -21.90 -0.64 5.81
N ASN A 278 -23.09 -0.22 5.42
CA ASN A 278 -24.23 0.17 6.24
C ASN A 278 -24.11 1.50 7.00
N ALA A 279 -22.97 2.19 6.95
CA ALA A 279 -22.88 3.54 7.47
C ALA A 279 -23.80 4.47 6.69
N VAL A 280 -24.43 5.38 7.42
CA VAL A 280 -25.21 6.49 6.88
C VAL A 280 -24.36 7.74 6.97
N ALA A 281 -24.35 8.54 5.90
CA ALA A 281 -23.59 9.78 5.83
C ALA A 281 -24.44 10.89 5.21
N THR A 282 -24.07 12.13 5.51
CA THR A 282 -24.55 13.29 4.79
C THR A 282 -23.53 13.62 3.71
N VAL A 283 -23.96 13.64 2.44
CA VAL A 283 -23.12 14.09 1.33
C VAL A 283 -23.51 15.52 1.00
N THR A 284 -22.52 16.40 0.87
CA THR A 284 -22.71 17.80 0.48
C THR A 284 -21.96 18.08 -0.82
N ASP A 285 -22.68 18.53 -1.85
CA ASP A 285 -22.07 18.97 -3.09
C ASP A 285 -21.26 20.26 -2.87
N PHE A 286 -20.00 20.25 -3.31
CA PHE A 286 -19.05 21.29 -2.93
C PHE A 286 -19.31 22.64 -3.63
N GLU A 287 -19.98 22.63 -4.78
CA GLU A 287 -20.28 23.84 -5.54
C GLU A 287 -21.61 24.48 -5.11
N THR A 288 -22.67 23.67 -5.02
CA THR A 288 -24.03 24.14 -4.71
C THR A 288 -24.29 24.27 -3.22
N GLY A 289 -23.53 23.55 -2.38
CA GLY A 289 -23.73 23.49 -0.93
C GLY A 289 -24.99 22.70 -0.51
N LYS A 290 -25.66 22.03 -1.44
CA LYS A 290 -26.81 21.18 -1.13
C LYS A 290 -26.36 19.86 -0.55
N SER A 291 -27.14 19.35 0.40
CA SER A 291 -26.83 18.13 1.13
C SER A 291 -27.98 17.14 1.07
N PHE A 292 -27.64 15.85 1.08
CA PHE A 292 -28.58 14.73 1.07
C PHE A 292 -28.00 13.57 1.86
N GLN A 293 -28.86 12.70 2.39
CA GLN A 293 -28.45 11.51 3.12
C GLN A 293 -28.27 10.30 2.22
N VAL A 294 -27.26 9.50 2.54
CA VAL A 294 -26.92 8.30 1.79
C VAL A 294 -26.59 7.17 2.75
N LYS A 295 -26.67 5.94 2.24
CA LYS A 295 -26.16 4.76 2.92
C LYS A 295 -25.15 4.06 2.02
N ARG A 296 -23.97 3.75 2.53
CA ARG A 296 -23.06 2.83 1.82
C ARG A 296 -23.67 1.43 1.83
N THR A 297 -24.00 0.91 0.67
CA THR A 297 -24.67 -0.40 0.55
C THR A 297 -23.67 -1.51 0.29
N ILE A 298 -22.64 -1.25 -0.55
CA ILE A 298 -21.56 -2.19 -0.83
C ILE A 298 -20.27 -1.45 -1.24
N GLY A 299 -19.56 -1.93 -2.27
CA GLY A 299 -18.32 -1.36 -2.77
C GLY A 299 -17.06 -1.86 -2.07
N ALA A 300 -16.07 -2.26 -2.86
CA ALA A 300 -14.77 -2.75 -2.41
C ALA A 300 -13.62 -1.81 -2.80
N SER A 301 -13.62 -1.34 -4.05
CA SER A 301 -12.59 -0.43 -4.60
C SER A 301 -12.91 1.05 -4.41
N HIS A 302 -14.16 1.34 -4.06
CA HIS A 302 -14.74 2.63 -3.71
C HIS A 302 -16.08 2.37 -3.01
N SER A 303 -16.83 3.42 -2.69
CA SER A 303 -18.13 3.28 -2.03
C SER A 303 -19.25 3.18 -3.05
N ASP A 304 -19.93 2.03 -3.08
CA ASP A 304 -21.22 1.88 -3.77
C ASP A 304 -22.32 2.31 -2.80
N THR A 305 -23.02 3.37 -3.17
CA THR A 305 -23.85 4.15 -2.25
C THR A 305 -25.23 4.40 -2.84
N GLU A 306 -26.25 4.41 -1.99
CA GLU A 306 -27.62 4.71 -2.38
C GLU A 306 -28.18 5.90 -1.58
N PRO A 307 -29.04 6.74 -2.17
CA PRO A 307 -29.75 7.76 -1.42
C PRO A 307 -30.67 7.11 -0.40
N LEU A 308 -30.77 7.69 0.79
CA LEU A 308 -31.53 7.09 1.88
C LEU A 308 -33.04 7.17 1.65
N THR A 309 -33.50 8.24 0.99
CA THR A 309 -34.92 8.49 0.72
C THR A 309 -35.17 9.05 -0.68
N SER A 310 -36.43 9.06 -1.11
CA SER A 310 -36.83 9.70 -2.36
C SER A 310 -36.65 11.22 -2.38
N ALA A 311 -36.62 11.87 -1.20
CA ALA A 311 -36.28 13.28 -1.09
C ALA A 311 -34.79 13.52 -1.36
N ASP A 312 -33.91 12.64 -0.84
CA ASP A 312 -32.47 12.68 -1.11
C ASP A 312 -32.19 12.52 -2.61
N THR A 313 -32.87 11.58 -3.26
CA THR A 313 -32.81 11.40 -4.72
C THR A 313 -33.21 12.64 -5.51
N ALA A 314 -34.26 13.34 -5.07
CA ALA A 314 -34.69 14.57 -5.72
C ALA A 314 -33.63 15.67 -5.64
N ILE A 315 -32.94 15.79 -4.49
CA ILE A 315 -31.83 16.73 -4.30
C ILE A 315 -30.65 16.35 -5.22
N ILE A 316 -30.30 15.06 -5.31
CA ILE A 316 -29.26 14.57 -6.22
C ILE A 316 -29.57 14.99 -7.66
N LYS A 317 -30.79 14.76 -8.15
CA LYS A 317 -31.19 15.19 -9.50
C LYS A 317 -31.05 16.69 -9.68
N GLU A 318 -31.47 17.48 -8.70
CA GLU A 318 -31.37 18.94 -8.77
C GLU A 318 -29.92 19.44 -8.88
N ILE A 319 -28.99 18.80 -8.16
CA ILE A 319 -27.54 19.11 -8.24
C ILE A 319 -26.99 18.81 -9.64
N TRP A 320 -27.46 17.75 -10.30
CA TRP A 320 -27.04 17.35 -11.65
C TRP A 320 -27.93 17.90 -12.79
N GLY A 321 -28.70 18.96 -12.53
CA GLY A 321 -29.43 19.68 -13.58
C GLY A 321 -30.79 19.08 -13.95
N GLY A 322 -31.38 18.29 -13.07
CA GLY A 322 -32.73 17.74 -13.19
C GLY A 322 -32.78 16.22 -13.46
N ASP A 323 -31.65 15.59 -13.75
CA ASP A 323 -31.55 14.14 -13.97
C ASP A 323 -30.20 13.59 -13.48
N PHE A 324 -30.01 12.27 -13.59
CA PHE A 324 -28.77 11.59 -13.23
C PHE A 324 -27.69 11.72 -14.31
N SER A 325 -26.42 11.69 -13.91
CA SER A 325 -25.30 11.85 -14.84
C SER A 325 -23.98 11.27 -14.30
N TRP A 326 -23.13 10.85 -15.23
CA TRP A 326 -21.75 10.44 -14.99
C TRP A 326 -20.78 11.62 -14.78
N SER A 327 -21.26 12.87 -14.85
CA SER A 327 -20.42 14.04 -14.57
C SER A 327 -19.91 13.99 -13.13
N VAL A 328 -18.58 13.99 -12.98
CA VAL A 328 -17.91 13.98 -11.67
C VAL A 328 -18.08 15.33 -10.98
N ARG A 329 -18.42 15.31 -9.69
CA ARG A 329 -18.50 16.51 -8.86
C ARG A 329 -17.71 16.34 -7.56
N PRO A 330 -17.02 17.39 -7.08
CA PRO A 330 -16.41 17.39 -5.75
C PRO A 330 -17.50 17.38 -4.67
N VAL A 331 -17.36 16.53 -3.66
CA VAL A 331 -18.31 16.43 -2.55
C VAL A 331 -17.61 16.28 -1.20
N ILE A 332 -18.32 16.61 -0.12
CA ILE A 332 -17.92 16.30 1.25
C ILE A 332 -18.81 15.19 1.79
N VAL A 333 -18.21 14.11 2.29
CA VAL A 333 -18.91 13.04 3.01
C VAL A 333 -18.76 13.30 4.51
N GLU A 334 -19.87 13.55 5.18
CA GLU A 334 -19.92 13.75 6.63
C GLU A 334 -20.45 12.48 7.31
N VAL A 335 -19.59 11.84 8.10
CA VAL A 335 -19.87 10.60 8.83
C VAL A 335 -19.20 10.66 10.20
N ASP A 336 -19.94 10.33 11.26
CA ASP A 336 -19.45 10.33 12.66
C ASP A 336 -18.68 11.60 13.07
N GLY A 337 -19.18 12.77 12.65
CA GLY A 337 -18.56 14.08 12.97
C GLY A 337 -17.25 14.35 12.24
N ARG A 338 -16.86 13.51 11.28
CA ARG A 338 -15.76 13.73 10.34
C ARG A 338 -16.27 14.19 9.01
N ARG A 339 -15.44 14.95 8.29
CA ARG A 339 -15.76 15.54 6.99
C ARG A 339 -14.66 15.11 6.04
N ILE A 340 -14.96 14.23 5.10
CA ILE A 340 -13.97 13.59 4.24
C ILE A 340 -14.15 14.14 2.83
N ALA A 341 -13.04 14.54 2.20
CA ALA A 341 -13.05 14.99 0.81
C ALA A 341 -13.25 13.79 -0.12
N ALA A 342 -14.20 13.90 -1.02
CA ALA A 342 -14.56 12.84 -1.96
C ALA A 342 -14.98 13.43 -3.31
N SER A 343 -15.29 12.55 -4.25
CA SER A 343 -15.98 12.89 -5.48
C SER A 343 -17.10 11.91 -5.75
N MET A 344 -18.09 12.35 -6.52
CA MET A 344 -19.30 11.58 -6.77
C MET A 344 -19.75 11.74 -8.21
N THR A 345 -20.36 10.68 -8.76
CA THR A 345 -21.28 10.76 -9.90
C THR A 345 -22.69 10.39 -9.43
N SER A 346 -23.74 10.79 -10.15
CA SER A 346 -25.11 10.53 -9.74
C SER A 346 -25.80 9.41 -10.52
N MET A 347 -25.11 8.79 -11.49
CA MET A 347 -25.73 7.78 -12.36
C MET A 347 -26.02 6.48 -11.59
N PRO A 348 -27.30 6.08 -11.48
CA PRO A 348 -27.66 4.77 -10.93
C PRO A 348 -27.13 3.66 -11.84
N HIS A 349 -26.54 2.63 -11.25
CA HIS A 349 -26.12 1.44 -11.97
C HIS A 349 -26.09 0.20 -11.07
N SER A 350 -26.05 -0.97 -11.72
CA SER A 350 -25.88 -2.27 -11.07
C SER A 350 -26.98 -2.60 -10.05
N ILE A 351 -26.61 -3.00 -8.83
CA ILE A 351 -27.50 -3.57 -7.82
C ILE A 351 -28.14 -2.46 -6.97
N GLU A 352 -29.44 -2.65 -6.68
CA GLU A 352 -30.27 -1.82 -5.78
C GLU A 352 -30.54 -2.57 -4.47
N TYR A 353 -30.36 -1.90 -3.33
CA TYR A 353 -30.67 -2.43 -2.00
C TYR A 353 -31.80 -1.66 -1.29
N ILE A 354 -32.01 -0.38 -1.62
CA ILE A 354 -33.05 0.47 -1.05
C ILE A 354 -34.12 0.72 -2.12
N THR A 355 -35.28 0.06 -2.00
CA THR A 355 -36.28 0.01 -3.08
C THR A 355 -37.33 1.14 -3.05
N ASP A 356 -37.32 1.99 -2.02
CA ASP A 356 -38.31 3.05 -1.79
C ASP A 356 -37.72 4.48 -1.86
N ASN A 357 -36.53 4.61 -2.45
CA ASN A 357 -35.82 5.88 -2.60
C ASN A 357 -35.94 6.50 -4.01
N ASN A 358 -36.72 5.93 -4.92
CA ASN A 358 -36.80 6.35 -6.33
C ASN A 358 -35.44 6.37 -7.08
N PHE A 359 -34.49 5.53 -6.68
CA PHE A 359 -33.15 5.42 -7.24
C PHE A 359 -32.81 3.95 -7.52
N THR A 360 -32.85 3.56 -8.79
CA THR A 360 -32.67 2.15 -9.20
C THR A 360 -31.20 1.82 -9.40
N GLY A 361 -30.55 1.28 -8.37
CA GLY A 361 -29.15 0.88 -8.37
C GLY A 361 -28.37 1.63 -7.29
N HIS A 362 -27.05 1.72 -7.44
CA HIS A 362 -26.19 2.58 -6.63
C HIS A 362 -25.45 3.60 -7.49
N PHE A 363 -24.79 4.55 -6.85
CA PHE A 363 -23.82 5.45 -7.46
C PHE A 363 -22.48 5.39 -6.73
N ASP A 364 -21.44 5.86 -7.42
CA ASP A 364 -20.07 5.77 -6.94
C ASP A 364 -19.69 7.03 -6.16
N ILE A 365 -19.21 6.85 -4.93
CA ILE A 365 -18.42 7.86 -4.22
C ILE A 365 -16.97 7.39 -4.17
N HIS A 366 -16.08 8.19 -4.75
CA HIS A 366 -14.65 7.96 -4.77
C HIS A 366 -13.93 8.81 -3.72
N PHE A 367 -12.91 8.22 -3.12
CA PHE A 367 -11.94 8.87 -2.25
C PHE A 367 -10.55 8.81 -2.91
N LEU A 368 -9.53 9.36 -2.24
CA LEU A 368 -8.17 9.31 -2.75
C LEU A 368 -7.78 7.86 -3.05
N ASN A 369 -7.24 7.62 -4.25
CA ASN A 369 -6.83 6.31 -4.77
C ASN A 369 -7.94 5.25 -4.93
N SER A 370 -9.22 5.62 -4.77
CA SER A 370 -10.34 4.75 -5.17
C SER A 370 -10.23 4.33 -6.64
N LEU A 371 -10.66 3.11 -6.95
CA LEU A 371 -10.56 2.50 -8.28
C LEU A 371 -11.95 2.29 -8.88
N ARG A 372 -12.11 2.51 -10.18
CA ARG A 372 -13.40 2.39 -10.88
C ARG A 372 -13.77 0.95 -11.22
N HIS A 373 -15.08 0.66 -11.30
CA HIS A 373 -15.61 -0.68 -11.60
C HIS A 373 -15.06 -1.32 -12.89
N LYS A 374 -14.96 -0.56 -13.99
CA LYS A 374 -14.73 -1.13 -15.34
C LYS A 374 -13.37 -1.80 -15.53
N ASP A 375 -12.35 -1.38 -14.79
CA ASP A 375 -10.97 -1.81 -14.99
C ASP A 375 -10.11 -1.75 -13.71
N ASN A 376 -10.68 -1.33 -12.58
CA ASN A 376 -9.95 -1.08 -11.33
C ASN A 376 -8.76 -0.12 -11.49
N ALA A 377 -8.85 0.84 -12.41
CA ALA A 377 -7.88 1.93 -12.52
C ALA A 377 -8.32 3.16 -11.73
N ILE A 378 -7.34 3.98 -11.35
CA ILE A 378 -7.58 5.32 -10.81
C ILE A 378 -8.21 6.17 -11.91
N ASP A 379 -9.27 6.91 -11.55
CA ASP A 379 -9.91 7.85 -12.44
C ASP A 379 -9.41 9.29 -12.19
N PRO A 380 -8.72 9.93 -13.16
CA PRO A 380 -8.14 11.26 -12.96
C PRO A 380 -9.17 12.34 -12.62
N ASP A 381 -10.37 12.27 -13.19
CA ASP A 381 -11.40 13.30 -12.98
C ASP A 381 -11.93 13.21 -11.54
N HIS A 382 -12.13 11.99 -11.04
CA HIS A 382 -12.44 11.76 -9.63
C HIS A 382 -11.34 12.27 -8.70
N GLN A 383 -10.07 11.97 -8.99
CA GLN A 383 -8.95 12.41 -8.14
C GLN A 383 -8.81 13.93 -8.11
N GLU A 384 -9.04 14.62 -9.23
CA GLU A 384 -9.00 16.08 -9.28
C GLU A 384 -10.16 16.69 -8.47
N ALA A 385 -11.38 16.16 -8.60
CA ALA A 385 -12.51 16.58 -7.78
C ALA A 385 -12.26 16.37 -6.27
N ILE A 386 -11.61 15.27 -5.87
CA ILE A 386 -11.25 15.02 -4.47
C ILE A 386 -10.26 16.08 -3.97
N LYS A 387 -9.24 16.45 -4.77
CA LYS A 387 -8.30 17.53 -4.40
C LYS A 387 -9.00 18.86 -4.21
N ILE A 388 -9.97 19.19 -5.05
CA ILE A 388 -10.80 20.40 -4.91
C ILE A 388 -11.54 20.38 -3.56
N ALA A 389 -12.20 19.27 -3.24
CA ALA A 389 -12.92 19.10 -1.97
C ALA A 389 -11.99 19.11 -0.74
N ALA A 390 -10.73 18.70 -0.90
CA ALA A 390 -9.69 18.75 0.13
C ALA A 390 -8.97 20.11 0.24
N GLY A 391 -9.04 20.95 -0.79
CA GLY A 391 -8.33 22.23 -0.86
C GLY A 391 -6.82 22.09 -1.10
N VAL A 392 -6.41 20.95 -1.64
CA VAL A 392 -5.04 20.61 -2.03
C VAL A 392 -4.82 21.07 -3.49
N LYS A 393 -3.61 21.53 -3.82
CA LYS A 393 -3.25 22.02 -5.15
C LYS A 393 -2.46 20.99 -5.92
#